data_AF-A0A7S3I7R1-F1
#
_entry.id   AF-A0A7S3I7R1-F1
#
_cell.length_a   1.000
_cell.length_b   1.000
_cell.length_c   1.000
_cell.angle_alpha   90.00
_cell.angle_beta   90.00
_cell.angle_gamma   90.00
#
_symmetry.space_group_name_H-M   'P 1'
#
loop_
_entity.id
_entity.type
_entity.pdbx_description
1 polymer ?
#
loop_
_entity_poly.entity_id
_entity_poly.type
_entity_poly.pdbx_seq_one_letter_code
_entity_poly.pdbx_strand_id
1 'polypeptide(L)'
;MYGDWGHGMIFFLFGIVLCLSESKLRKNPAMEGLLISRYFWLMMGFFACFMGLIYNEFFALPVDFFGTCYNYAGYDQGADVNKRVPLLDGPHSECVYKFGLDPAWRIAGNSLTFTNNIKEKLSVIIAYFHLNFGMVLNAINTIRQGNYKKLIFDVCTGFVIFLGLIGYMIVLIYAKWWSPVYAYDPKPDSSQTEVLNISTAPSIIVVMIGDIMGVTPLSEANPLYLQWFDGQQ
;
A
#
# COMPACT_ATOMS: atom_id res chain seq x y z
N MET A 1 -6.31 0.12 -8.97
CA MET A 1 -6.25 0.88 -10.25
C MET A 1 -7.20 2.05 -10.23
N TYR A 2 -8.48 1.83 -9.90
CA TYR A 2 -9.45 2.91 -9.70
C TYR A 2 -9.70 3.11 -8.19
N GLY A 3 -9.31 4.26 -7.65
CA GLY A 3 -9.28 4.52 -6.22
C GLY A 3 -9.72 5.94 -5.88
N ASP A 4 -10.84 6.35 -6.45
CA ASP A 4 -11.54 7.61 -6.15
C ASP A 4 -12.97 7.24 -5.75
N TRP A 5 -13.38 7.65 -4.55
CA TRP A 5 -14.69 7.26 -4.05
C TRP A 5 -15.83 8.11 -4.62
N GLY A 6 -15.57 9.34 -5.08
CA GLY A 6 -16.55 10.17 -5.77
C GLY A 6 -16.96 9.53 -7.10
N HIS A 7 -15.99 9.16 -7.92
CA HIS A 7 -16.28 8.44 -9.16
C HIS A 7 -16.77 7.00 -8.90
N GLY A 8 -16.25 6.33 -7.87
CA GLY A 8 -16.73 5.02 -7.44
C GLY A 8 -18.22 5.02 -7.09
N MET A 9 -18.70 6.06 -6.39
CA MET A 9 -20.12 6.26 -6.09
C MET A 9 -20.96 6.45 -7.35
N ILE A 10 -20.47 7.16 -8.36
CA ILE A 10 -21.19 7.30 -9.65
C ILE A 10 -21.39 5.94 -10.30
N PHE A 11 -20.34 5.12 -10.39
CA PHE A 11 -20.45 3.77 -10.94
C PHE A 11 -21.32 2.84 -10.09
N PHE A 12 -21.28 2.99 -8.77
CA PHE A 12 -22.11 2.21 -7.85
C PHE A 12 -23.60 2.54 -8.01
N LEU A 13 -23.96 3.83 -8.04
CA LEU A 13 -25.33 4.28 -8.28
C LEU A 13 -25.82 3.86 -9.66
N PHE A 14 -24.96 3.98 -10.68
CA PHE A 14 -25.27 3.49 -12.02
C PHE A 14 -25.56 1.98 -12.03
N GLY A 15 -24.72 1.18 -11.37
CA GLY A 15 -24.93 -0.26 -11.20
C GLY A 15 -26.25 -0.60 -10.48
N ILE A 16 -26.60 0.12 -9.41
CA ILE A 16 -27.87 -0.04 -8.69
C ILE A 16 -29.06 0.24 -9.60
N VAL A 17 -29.03 1.36 -10.34
CA VAL A 17 -30.12 1.74 -11.25
C VAL A 17 -30.36 0.66 -12.31
N LEU A 18 -29.29 0.07 -12.85
CA LEU A 18 -29.38 -1.02 -13.82
C LEU A 18 -29.96 -2.31 -13.22
N CYS A 19 -29.58 -2.63 -11.99
CA CYS A 19 -30.13 -3.79 -11.28
C CYS A 19 -31.62 -3.61 -10.96
N LEU A 20 -32.06 -2.43 -10.52
CA LEU A 20 -33.46 -2.17 -10.17
C LEU A 20 -34.36 -2.01 -11.40
N SER A 21 -33.83 -1.47 -12.50
CA SER A 21 -34.61 -1.15 -13.70
C SER A 21 -34.59 -2.25 -14.76
N GLU A 22 -34.13 -3.46 -14.42
CA GLU A 22 -33.99 -4.60 -15.36
C GLU A 22 -35.26 -4.86 -16.17
N SER A 23 -36.42 -4.87 -15.52
CA SER A 23 -37.72 -5.16 -16.15
C SER A 23 -38.12 -4.14 -17.22
N LYS A 24 -37.66 -2.90 -17.11
CA LYS A 24 -37.93 -1.82 -18.07
C LYS A 24 -36.89 -1.80 -19.18
N LEU A 25 -35.61 -1.95 -18.85
CA LEU A 25 -34.50 -1.86 -19.81
C LEU A 25 -34.42 -3.07 -20.74
N ARG A 26 -34.89 -4.25 -20.31
CA ARG A 26 -34.89 -5.47 -21.13
C ARG A 26 -35.75 -5.36 -22.40
N LYS A 27 -36.63 -4.35 -22.48
CA LYS A 27 -37.46 -4.07 -23.66
C LYS A 27 -36.69 -3.41 -24.81
N ASN A 28 -35.51 -2.85 -24.55
CA ASN A 28 -34.70 -2.18 -25.56
C ASN A 28 -33.47 -3.02 -25.92
N PRO A 29 -33.34 -3.54 -27.16
CA PRO A 29 -32.21 -4.39 -27.57
C PRO A 29 -30.86 -3.68 -27.49
N ALA A 30 -30.83 -2.34 -27.56
CA ALA A 30 -29.58 -1.57 -27.41
C ALA A 30 -28.97 -1.67 -26.00
N MET A 31 -29.76 -2.01 -24.98
CA MET A 31 -29.33 -2.05 -23.58
C MET A 31 -28.99 -3.46 -23.08
N GLU A 32 -29.11 -4.48 -23.93
CA GLU A 32 -28.94 -5.88 -23.55
C GLU A 32 -27.52 -6.19 -23.07
N GLY A 33 -26.48 -5.73 -23.78
CA GLY A 33 -25.08 -5.92 -23.37
C GLY A 33 -24.75 -5.27 -22.02
N LEU A 34 -25.41 -4.16 -21.72
CA LEU A 34 -25.22 -3.42 -20.48
C LEU A 34 -25.95 -4.11 -19.30
N LEU A 35 -27.09 -4.77 -19.57
CA LEU A 35 -27.82 -5.58 -18.59
C LEU A 35 -27.10 -6.88 -18.19
N ILE A 36 -26.31 -7.47 -19.09
CA ILE A 36 -25.48 -8.65 -18.78
C ILE A 36 -24.39 -8.28 -17.77
N SER A 37 -23.78 -7.11 -17.93
CA SER A 37 -22.69 -6.62 -17.07
C SER A 37 -23.15 -5.87 -15.81
N ARG A 38 -24.45 -5.83 -15.51
CA ARG A 38 -24.99 -5.02 -14.39
C ARG A 38 -24.32 -5.29 -13.04
N TYR A 39 -24.09 -6.55 -12.70
CA TYR A 39 -23.44 -6.93 -11.44
C TYR A 39 -21.95 -6.57 -11.43
N PHE A 40 -21.32 -6.56 -12.60
CA PHE A 40 -19.93 -6.12 -12.75
C PHE A 40 -19.80 -4.63 -12.43
N TRP A 41 -20.66 -3.77 -13.00
CA TRP A 41 -20.67 -2.33 -12.71
C TRP A 41 -20.96 -2.04 -11.23
N LEU A 42 -21.92 -2.76 -10.64
CA LEU A 42 -22.27 -2.60 -9.23
C LEU A 42 -21.08 -2.97 -8.32
N MET A 43 -20.46 -4.13 -8.52
CA MET A 43 -19.33 -4.57 -7.69
C MET A 43 -18.09 -3.73 -7.93
N MET A 44 -17.83 -3.31 -9.17
CA MET A 44 -16.72 -2.41 -9.50
C MET A 44 -16.87 -1.06 -8.78
N GLY A 45 -18.07 -0.46 -8.81
CA GLY A 45 -18.35 0.79 -8.11
C GLY A 45 -18.21 0.68 -6.59
N PHE A 46 -18.71 -0.42 -6.01
CA PHE A 46 -18.60 -0.69 -4.57
C PHE A 46 -17.14 -0.78 -4.11
N PHE A 47 -16.33 -1.61 -4.77
CA PHE A 47 -14.91 -1.75 -4.41
C PHE A 47 -14.08 -0.51 -4.73
N ALA A 48 -14.41 0.22 -5.81
CA ALA A 48 -13.80 1.51 -6.11
C ALA A 48 -14.07 2.55 -5.02
N CYS A 49 -15.31 2.61 -4.53
CA CYS A 49 -15.68 3.48 -3.41
C CYS A 49 -14.90 3.12 -2.15
N PHE A 50 -14.84 1.84 -1.79
CA PHE A 50 -14.07 1.37 -0.63
C PHE A 50 -12.58 1.73 -0.72
N MET A 51 -11.95 1.49 -1.87
CA MET A 51 -10.53 1.82 -2.06
C MET A 51 -10.28 3.34 -2.10
N GLY A 52 -11.20 4.12 -2.68
CA GLY A 52 -11.10 5.57 -2.66
C GLY A 52 -11.26 6.18 -1.27
N LEU A 53 -12.03 5.54 -0.40
CA LEU A 53 -12.12 5.89 1.01
C LEU A 53 -10.82 5.56 1.77
N ILE A 54 -10.18 4.42 1.49
CA ILE A 54 -8.87 4.08 2.06
C ILE A 54 -7.79 5.09 1.62
N TYR A 55 -7.78 5.48 0.35
CA TYR A 55 -6.85 6.50 -0.15
C TYR A 55 -7.22 7.93 0.24
N ASN A 56 -8.42 8.12 0.78
CA ASN A 56 -8.97 9.43 1.14
C ASN A 56 -8.93 10.43 -0.03
N GLU A 57 -9.43 10.01 -1.20
CA GLU A 57 -9.42 10.82 -2.43
C GLU A 57 -10.85 10.99 -2.98
N PHE A 58 -11.39 12.21 -2.87
CA PHE A 58 -12.69 12.63 -3.40
C PHE A 58 -12.49 13.61 -4.56
N PHE A 59 -12.63 13.17 -5.82
CA PHE A 59 -12.39 14.02 -6.99
C PHE A 59 -11.05 14.78 -6.93
N ALA A 60 -9.98 14.05 -6.57
CA ALA A 60 -8.62 14.55 -6.32
C ALA A 60 -8.41 15.44 -5.09
N LEU A 61 -9.45 15.69 -4.27
CA LEU A 61 -9.38 16.43 -3.01
C LEU A 61 -9.35 15.48 -1.79
N PRO A 62 -8.52 15.78 -0.76
CA PRO A 62 -8.56 15.04 0.50
C PRO A 62 -9.72 15.51 1.38
N VAL A 63 -10.31 14.61 2.17
CA VAL A 63 -11.40 14.93 3.11
C VAL A 63 -10.94 14.62 4.53
N ASP A 64 -11.05 15.60 5.44
CA ASP A 64 -10.77 15.38 6.85
C ASP A 64 -12.00 14.85 7.58
N PHE A 65 -11.96 13.58 7.99
CA PHE A 65 -13.05 12.92 8.71
C PHE A 65 -12.79 12.85 10.23
N PHE A 66 -11.53 12.82 10.67
CA PHE A 66 -11.17 12.46 12.05
C PHE A 66 -10.21 13.46 12.73
N GLY A 67 -9.83 14.54 12.04
CA GLY A 67 -8.76 15.44 12.42
C GLY A 67 -7.40 14.93 11.94
N THR A 68 -6.60 15.81 11.34
CA THR A 68 -5.23 15.48 10.92
C THR A 68 -4.31 15.31 12.11
N CYS A 69 -3.25 14.51 11.99
CA CYS A 69 -2.21 14.38 13.03
C CYS A 69 -1.12 15.47 12.97
N TYR A 70 -1.15 16.29 11.92
CA TYR A 70 -0.14 17.30 11.61
C TYR A 70 -0.65 18.72 11.90
N ASN A 71 0.23 19.57 12.42
CA ASN A 71 -0.10 20.94 12.77
C ASN A 71 0.25 21.92 11.64
N TYR A 72 -0.76 22.40 10.94
CA TYR A 72 -0.61 23.39 9.86
C TYR A 72 -0.65 24.84 10.34
N ALA A 73 -0.94 25.10 11.61
CA ALA A 73 -1.05 26.46 12.15
C ALA A 73 0.31 27.17 12.09
N GLY A 74 0.46 28.08 11.12
CA GLY A 74 1.71 28.81 10.86
C GLY A 74 2.35 28.53 9.50
N TYR A 75 1.77 27.64 8.68
CA TYR A 75 2.19 27.41 7.28
C TYR A 75 1.42 28.29 6.28
N ASP A 76 0.99 29.48 6.72
CA ASP A 76 0.17 30.38 5.91
C ASP A 76 1.04 31.29 5.02
N GLN A 77 0.75 31.24 3.70
CA GLN A 77 1.08 32.22 2.64
C GLN A 77 2.49 32.84 2.56
N GLY A 78 3.53 32.11 2.96
CA GLY A 78 4.92 32.52 2.74
C GLY A 78 5.98 31.65 3.42
N ALA A 79 5.59 30.52 3.98
CA ALA A 79 6.50 29.62 4.67
C ALA A 79 7.45 28.94 3.66
N ASP A 80 8.73 28.89 4.05
CA ASP A 80 9.81 28.19 3.37
C ASP A 80 9.34 26.78 2.95
N VAL A 81 9.36 26.48 1.65
CA VAL A 81 8.91 25.18 1.11
C VAL A 81 9.71 24.00 1.70
N ASN A 82 10.84 24.30 2.33
CA ASN A 82 11.76 23.36 2.97
C ASN A 82 11.50 23.14 4.47
N LYS A 83 10.57 23.88 5.11
CA LYS A 83 10.23 23.66 6.52
C LYS A 83 9.27 22.49 6.68
N ARG A 84 9.64 21.52 7.52
CA ARG A 84 8.81 20.34 7.80
C ARG A 84 7.68 20.71 8.76
N VAL A 85 6.48 20.17 8.51
CA VAL A 85 5.29 20.37 9.35
C VAL A 85 5.41 19.49 10.61
N PRO A 86 5.33 20.05 11.83
CA PRO A 86 5.42 19.26 13.06
C PRO A 86 4.11 18.48 13.35
N LEU A 87 4.25 17.38 14.09
CA LEU A 87 3.11 16.64 14.65
C LEU A 87 2.40 17.47 15.73
N LEU A 88 1.08 17.32 15.86
CA LEU A 88 0.27 18.09 16.81
C LEU A 88 0.66 17.85 18.28
N ASP A 89 1.01 16.61 18.65
CA ASP A 89 1.34 16.21 20.04
C ASP A 89 2.86 16.05 20.28
N GLY A 90 3.69 16.72 19.46
CA GLY A 90 5.15 16.72 19.61
C GLY A 90 5.88 15.59 18.88
N PRO A 91 7.23 15.59 18.89
CA PRO A 91 8.08 14.81 17.99
C PRO A 91 8.04 13.28 18.22
N HIS A 92 7.42 12.82 19.32
CA HIS A 92 7.32 11.41 19.69
C HIS A 92 5.87 10.95 19.87
N SER A 93 4.90 11.71 19.34
CA SER A 93 3.49 11.33 19.42
C SER A 93 3.17 10.21 18.43
N GLU A 94 2.61 9.11 18.93
CA GLU A 94 2.08 8.00 18.14
C GLU A 94 0.71 8.37 17.54
N CYS A 95 0.63 9.47 16.79
CA CYS A 95 -0.62 9.86 16.15
C CYS A 95 -0.81 9.04 14.86
N VAL A 96 -1.73 8.08 14.89
CA VAL A 96 -2.14 7.26 13.74
C VAL A 96 -3.55 7.65 13.32
N TYR A 97 -3.71 7.99 12.05
CA TYR A 97 -5.02 8.35 11.49
C TYR A 97 -5.97 7.13 11.52
N LYS A 98 -7.20 7.34 11.99
CA LYS A 98 -8.12 6.25 12.34
C LYS A 98 -8.56 5.40 11.16
N PHE A 99 -8.66 6.00 9.97
CA PHE A 99 -9.16 5.30 8.79
C PHE A 99 -8.65 5.92 7.49
N GLY A 100 -7.91 5.13 6.71
CA GLY A 100 -7.35 5.58 5.44
C GLY A 100 -6.08 6.42 5.60
N LEU A 101 -5.79 7.24 4.59
CA LEU A 101 -4.65 8.15 4.59
C LEU A 101 -5.00 9.49 5.26
N ASP A 102 -4.08 10.00 6.09
CA ASP A 102 -4.22 11.34 6.67
C ASP A 102 -4.28 12.39 5.54
N PRO A 103 -5.31 13.27 5.51
CA PRO A 103 -5.44 14.39 4.56
C PRO A 103 -4.17 15.22 4.39
N ALA A 104 -3.41 15.33 5.49
CA ALA A 104 -2.13 16.00 5.59
C ALA A 104 -1.16 15.67 4.43
N TRP A 105 -1.06 14.38 4.12
CA TRP A 105 -0.10 13.86 3.15
C TRP A 105 -0.44 14.23 1.71
N ARG A 106 -1.66 14.66 1.42
CA ARG A 106 -2.06 15.10 0.08
C ARG A 106 -1.60 16.52 -0.24
N ILE A 107 -1.44 17.36 0.79
CA ILE A 107 -1.04 18.77 0.66
C ILE A 107 0.49 18.93 0.74
N ALA A 108 1.18 17.93 1.30
CA ALA A 108 2.63 17.94 1.44
C ALA A 108 3.38 17.97 0.09
N GLY A 109 4.53 18.66 0.05
CA GLY A 109 5.38 18.73 -1.15
C GLY A 109 5.96 17.38 -1.60
N ASN A 110 6.10 16.43 -0.68
CA ASN A 110 6.56 15.05 -0.94
C ASN A 110 5.40 14.04 -1.02
N SER A 111 4.16 14.51 -1.20
CA SER A 111 2.95 13.67 -1.30
C SER A 111 3.05 12.56 -2.35
N LEU A 112 3.64 12.88 -3.51
CA LEU A 112 3.78 11.95 -4.63
C LEU A 112 4.70 10.78 -4.28
N THR A 113 5.88 11.06 -3.72
CA THR A 113 6.86 10.04 -3.33
C THR A 113 6.28 9.11 -2.28
N PHE A 114 5.68 9.66 -1.23
CA PHE A 114 5.06 8.88 -0.15
C PHE A 114 3.91 8.00 -0.67
N THR A 115 2.99 8.58 -1.44
CA THR A 115 1.83 7.85 -1.98
C THR A 115 2.27 6.76 -2.95
N ASN A 116 3.30 7.00 -3.77
CA ASN A 116 3.84 6.01 -4.69
C ASN A 116 4.48 4.84 -3.94
N ASN A 117 5.27 5.13 -2.90
CA ASN A 117 5.93 4.12 -2.06
C ASN A 117 4.92 3.20 -1.36
N ILE A 118 3.78 3.73 -0.90
CA ILE A 118 2.70 2.90 -0.33
C ILE A 118 2.03 2.06 -1.42
N LYS A 119 1.70 2.67 -2.57
CA LYS A 119 1.00 1.98 -3.67
C LYS A 119 1.81 0.82 -4.25
N GLU A 120 3.12 0.98 -4.39
CA GLU A 120 4.01 -0.09 -4.86
C GLU A 120 4.00 -1.28 -3.89
N LYS A 121 4.24 -1.03 -2.59
CA LYS A 121 4.24 -2.10 -1.57
C LYS A 121 2.90 -2.79 -1.45
N LEU A 122 1.80 -2.04 -1.47
CA LEU A 122 0.44 -2.60 -1.44
C LEU A 122 0.15 -3.46 -2.68
N SER A 123 0.58 -3.01 -3.87
CA SER A 123 0.42 -3.77 -5.12
C SER A 123 1.10 -5.13 -5.04
N VAL A 124 2.33 -5.17 -4.55
CA VAL A 124 3.10 -6.41 -4.38
C VAL A 124 2.43 -7.37 -3.38
N ILE A 125 1.91 -6.85 -2.25
CA ILE A 125 1.17 -7.66 -1.27
C ILE A 125 -0.09 -8.27 -1.88
N ILE A 126 -0.90 -7.46 -2.59
CA ILE A 126 -2.14 -7.95 -3.22
C ILE A 126 -1.82 -8.99 -4.31
N ALA A 127 -0.80 -8.73 -5.14
CA ALA A 127 -0.36 -9.66 -6.17
C ALA A 127 0.10 -11.00 -5.59
N TYR A 128 0.83 -10.98 -4.48
CA TYR A 128 1.25 -12.19 -3.78
C TYR A 128 0.05 -13.05 -3.35
N PHE A 129 -0.96 -12.47 -2.70
CA PHE A 129 -2.15 -13.22 -2.30
C PHE A 129 -2.96 -13.72 -3.51
N HIS A 130 -3.08 -12.91 -4.56
CA HIS A 130 -3.79 -13.28 -5.78
C HIS A 130 -3.14 -14.48 -6.50
N LEU A 131 -1.81 -14.49 -6.61
CA LEU A 131 -1.06 -15.60 -7.20
C LEU A 131 -1.09 -16.86 -6.32
N ASN A 132 -1.01 -16.71 -4.98
CA ASN A 132 -1.19 -17.83 -4.05
C ASN A 132 -2.55 -18.49 -4.20
N PHE A 133 -3.61 -17.71 -4.34
CA PHE A 133 -4.94 -18.24 -4.60
C PHE A 133 -4.98 -19.09 -5.88
N GLY A 134 -4.37 -18.61 -6.97
CA GLY A 134 -4.24 -19.38 -8.22
C GLY A 134 -3.46 -20.69 -8.05
N MET A 135 -2.36 -20.68 -7.28
CA MET A 135 -1.60 -21.89 -6.98
C MET A 135 -2.39 -22.91 -6.16
N VAL A 136 -3.18 -22.46 -5.17
CA VAL A 136 -4.06 -23.34 -4.38
C VAL A 136 -5.12 -23.99 -5.27
N LEU A 137 -5.71 -23.25 -6.22
CA LEU A 137 -6.65 -23.82 -7.19
C LEU A 137 -6.00 -24.88 -8.08
N ASN A 138 -4.76 -24.65 -8.54
CA ASN A 138 -3.99 -25.64 -9.30
C ASN A 138 -3.71 -26.91 -8.47
N ALA A 139 -3.40 -26.74 -7.17
CA ALA A 139 -3.21 -27.84 -6.24
C ALA A 139 -4.49 -28.69 -6.12
N ILE A 140 -5.64 -28.05 -5.87
CA ILE A 140 -6.93 -28.72 -5.75
C ILE A 140 -7.28 -29.49 -7.03
N ASN A 141 -7.03 -28.88 -8.20
CA ASN A 141 -7.31 -29.55 -9.48
C ASN A 141 -6.42 -30.79 -9.70
N THR A 142 -5.14 -30.70 -9.35
CA THR A 142 -4.20 -31.83 -9.47
C THR A 142 -4.54 -32.97 -8.51
N ILE A 143 -4.96 -32.65 -7.28
CA ILE A 143 -5.45 -33.63 -6.29
C ILE A 143 -6.67 -34.37 -6.85
N ARG A 144 -7.64 -33.64 -7.41
CA ARG A 144 -8.84 -34.23 -8.02
C ARG A 144 -8.52 -35.14 -9.21
N GLN A 145 -7.48 -34.81 -9.98
CA GLN A 145 -7.00 -35.63 -11.10
C GLN A 145 -6.20 -36.87 -10.65
N GLY A 146 -5.87 -37.01 -9.36
CA GLY A 146 -5.13 -38.15 -8.82
C GLY A 146 -3.66 -38.21 -9.24
N ASN A 147 -3.10 -37.15 -9.82
CA ASN A 147 -1.73 -37.15 -10.34
C ASN A 147 -0.73 -36.64 -9.30
N TYR A 148 -0.34 -37.52 -8.38
CA TYR A 148 0.57 -37.19 -7.26
C TYR A 148 1.96 -36.72 -7.71
N LYS A 149 2.45 -37.19 -8.86
CA LYS A 149 3.74 -36.75 -9.41
C LYS A 149 3.72 -35.26 -9.74
N LYS A 150 2.64 -34.80 -10.38
CA LYS A 150 2.45 -33.38 -10.67
C LYS A 150 2.27 -32.56 -9.38
N LEU A 151 1.55 -33.09 -8.40
CA LEU A 151 1.36 -32.38 -7.12
C LEU A 151 2.70 -32.08 -6.42
N ILE A 152 3.60 -33.05 -6.36
CA ILE A 152 4.90 -32.89 -5.67
C ILE A 152 5.86 -32.05 -6.52
N PHE A 153 6.09 -32.43 -7.78
CA PHE A 153 7.16 -31.81 -8.58
C PHE A 153 6.81 -30.43 -9.12
N ASP A 154 5.54 -30.19 -9.47
CA ASP A 154 5.10 -28.92 -10.07
C ASP A 154 4.55 -27.98 -8.99
N VAL A 155 3.50 -28.41 -8.29
CA VAL A 155 2.78 -27.52 -7.34
C VAL A 155 3.58 -27.28 -6.06
N CYS A 156 4.10 -28.34 -5.42
CA CYS A 156 4.82 -28.17 -4.15
C CYS A 156 6.16 -27.45 -4.34
N THR A 157 6.95 -27.84 -5.35
CA THR A 157 8.21 -27.13 -5.67
C THR A 157 7.94 -25.67 -6.03
N GLY A 158 6.94 -25.41 -6.87
CA GLY A 158 6.55 -24.04 -7.25
C GLY A 158 6.14 -23.20 -6.04
N PHE A 159 5.36 -23.77 -5.12
CA PHE A 159 4.94 -23.09 -3.90
C PHE A 159 6.12 -22.75 -2.98
N VAL A 160 7.07 -23.69 -2.80
CA VAL A 160 8.28 -23.46 -1.98
C VAL A 160 9.15 -22.35 -2.57
N ILE A 161 9.38 -22.36 -3.89
CA ILE A 161 10.17 -21.31 -4.56
C ILE A 161 9.46 -19.95 -4.46
N PHE A 162 8.15 -19.91 -4.68
CA PHE A 162 7.39 -18.67 -4.62
C PHE A 162 7.34 -18.08 -3.20
N LEU A 163 7.21 -18.93 -2.18
CA LEU A 163 7.28 -18.53 -0.78
C LEU A 163 8.70 -18.05 -0.40
N GLY A 164 9.74 -18.73 -0.89
CA GLY A 164 11.13 -18.38 -0.62
C GLY A 164 11.58 -17.07 -1.25
N LEU A 165 11.16 -16.77 -2.49
CA LEU A 165 11.53 -15.54 -3.18
C LEU A 165 10.57 -14.40 -2.83
N ILE A 166 9.32 -14.50 -3.25
CA ILE A 166 8.36 -13.40 -3.12
C ILE A 166 7.76 -13.36 -1.71
N GLY A 167 7.52 -14.51 -1.09
CA GLY A 167 7.00 -14.55 0.29
C GLY A 167 7.96 -13.92 1.30
N TYR A 168 9.27 -14.14 1.15
CA TYR A 168 10.28 -13.48 1.98
C TYR A 168 10.23 -11.95 1.86
N MET A 169 10.04 -11.40 0.64
CA MET A 169 9.85 -9.96 0.44
C MET A 169 8.66 -9.42 1.24
N ILE A 170 7.52 -10.14 1.22
CA ILE A 170 6.32 -9.73 1.96
C ILE A 170 6.59 -9.70 3.46
N VAL A 171 7.31 -10.70 3.99
CA VAL A 171 7.72 -10.73 5.41
C VAL A 171 8.59 -9.52 5.75
N LEU A 172 9.56 -9.15 4.90
CA LEU A 172 10.38 -7.96 5.12
C LEU A 172 9.57 -6.65 5.12
N ILE A 173 8.55 -6.53 4.27
CA ILE A 173 7.65 -5.37 4.27
C ILE A 173 6.92 -5.25 5.60
N TYR A 174 6.32 -6.35 6.09
CA TYR A 174 5.63 -6.34 7.38
C TYR A 174 6.57 -6.11 8.56
N ALA A 175 7.76 -6.73 8.55
CA ALA A 175 8.76 -6.51 9.59
C ALA A 175 9.18 -5.03 9.67
N LYS A 176 9.38 -4.38 8.51
CA LYS A 176 9.70 -2.96 8.42
C LYS A 176 8.56 -2.06 8.91
N TRP A 177 7.31 -2.42 8.65
CA TRP A 177 6.14 -1.67 9.15
C TRP A 177 5.92 -1.84 10.66
N TRP A 178 6.32 -2.99 11.23
CA TRP A 178 6.17 -3.24 12.66
C TRP A 178 7.29 -2.62 13.50
N SER A 179 8.52 -2.52 12.96
CA SER A 179 9.64 -1.88 13.67
C SER A 179 9.44 -0.36 13.75
N PRO A 180 9.22 0.23 14.94
CA PRO A 180 9.12 1.68 15.07
C PRO A 180 10.49 2.29 14.78
N VAL A 181 10.61 2.96 13.64
CA VAL A 181 11.78 3.76 13.30
C VAL A 181 11.46 5.19 13.67
N TYR A 182 12.00 5.65 14.80
CA TYR A 182 11.93 7.06 15.16
C TYR A 182 12.86 7.82 14.21
N ALA A 183 12.28 8.57 13.27
CA ALA A 183 13.03 9.41 12.34
C ALA A 183 13.77 10.56 13.07
N TYR A 184 13.51 10.77 14.36
CA TYR A 184 13.99 11.87 15.17
C TYR A 184 14.39 11.37 16.57
N ASP A 185 15.68 11.13 16.78
CA ASP A 185 16.27 11.00 18.12
C ASP A 185 17.13 12.25 18.40
N PRO A 186 16.81 13.08 19.41
CA PRO A 186 17.64 14.24 19.74
C PRO A 186 19.01 13.78 20.25
N LYS A 187 20.10 14.22 19.62
CA LYS A 187 21.44 14.09 20.23
C LYS A 187 21.45 14.83 21.57
N PRO A 188 22.01 14.24 22.64
CA PRO A 188 22.11 14.91 23.94
C PRO A 188 23.22 15.97 24.03
N ASP A 189 23.88 16.37 22.94
CA ASP A 189 24.92 17.40 23.01
C ASP A 189 25.13 18.15 21.69
N SER A 190 25.54 19.40 21.84
CA SER A 190 26.06 20.38 20.88
C SER A 190 25.07 21.27 20.13
N SER A 191 25.11 22.55 20.54
CA SER A 191 24.72 23.73 19.79
C SER A 191 25.30 23.71 18.37
N GLN A 192 24.46 24.11 17.41
CA GLN A 192 24.73 24.37 15.98
C GLN A 192 24.55 23.15 15.05
N THR A 193 23.65 23.35 14.08
CA THR A 193 23.13 22.44 13.05
C THR A 193 22.23 21.31 13.53
N GLU A 194 20.93 21.45 13.26
CA GLU A 194 19.86 20.45 13.34
C GLU A 194 20.12 19.27 12.39
N VAL A 195 21.22 18.54 12.57
CA VAL A 195 21.40 17.25 11.90
C VAL A 195 20.69 16.20 12.74
N LEU A 196 19.37 16.14 12.57
CA LEU A 196 18.54 15.07 13.08
C LEU A 196 19.11 13.76 12.54
N ASN A 197 19.45 12.82 13.42
CA ASN A 197 19.84 11.47 13.00
C ASN A 197 18.65 10.87 12.24
N ILE A 198 18.76 10.82 10.91
CA ILE A 198 17.84 10.05 10.09
C ILE A 198 18.14 8.60 10.48
N SER A 199 17.26 7.99 11.27
CA SER A 199 17.34 6.54 11.47
C SER A 199 17.19 5.92 10.09
N THR A 200 18.33 5.46 9.59
CA THR A 200 18.45 4.81 8.30
C THR A 200 17.53 3.60 8.33
N ALA A 201 16.72 3.38 7.29
CA ALA A 201 15.80 2.25 7.16
C ALA A 201 16.34 1.36 6.01
N PRO A 202 16.40 0.02 6.10
CA PRO A 202 17.07 -0.77 5.08
C PRO A 202 16.20 -0.70 3.82
N SER A 203 16.84 -0.56 2.67
CA SER A 203 16.14 -0.71 1.40
C SER A 203 15.84 -2.19 1.20
N ILE A 204 14.55 -2.54 1.16
CA ILE A 204 14.10 -3.93 0.96
C ILE A 204 14.69 -4.46 -0.35
N ILE A 205 14.71 -3.63 -1.40
CA ILE A 205 15.24 -4.00 -2.71
C ILE A 205 16.74 -4.33 -2.64
N VAL A 206 17.53 -3.54 -1.91
CA VAL A 206 18.97 -3.78 -1.77
C VAL A 206 19.24 -5.06 -0.99
N VAL A 207 18.46 -5.34 0.06
CA VAL A 207 18.55 -6.61 0.80
C VAL A 207 18.25 -7.79 -0.12
N MET A 208 17.17 -7.73 -0.91
CA MET A 208 16.83 -8.81 -1.85
C MET A 208 17.90 -9.03 -2.92
N ILE A 209 18.44 -7.94 -3.47
CA ILE A 209 19.52 -8.01 -4.47
C ILE A 209 20.78 -8.62 -3.85
N GLY A 210 21.13 -8.23 -2.62
CA GLY A 210 22.24 -8.80 -1.87
C GLY A 210 22.08 -10.29 -1.60
N ASP A 211 20.89 -10.71 -1.15
CA ASP A 211 20.56 -12.11 -0.88
C ASP A 211 20.65 -13.00 -2.14
N ILE A 212 20.22 -12.48 -3.30
CA ILE A 212 20.31 -13.20 -4.59
C ILE A 212 21.75 -13.28 -5.11
N MET A 213 22.51 -12.18 -5.03
CA MET A 213 23.88 -12.13 -5.53
C MET A 213 24.89 -12.79 -4.58
N GLY A 214 24.46 -13.19 -3.37
CA GLY A 214 25.35 -13.69 -2.32
C GLY A 214 26.30 -12.63 -1.78
N VAL A 215 26.05 -11.36 -2.10
CA VAL A 215 26.82 -10.21 -1.61
C VAL A 215 26.10 -9.72 -0.36
N THR A 216 26.38 -10.34 0.77
CA THR A 216 26.09 -9.72 2.05
C THR A 216 27.05 -8.54 2.19
N PRO A 217 26.58 -7.32 2.54
CA PRO A 217 27.50 -6.28 2.99
C PRO A 217 28.06 -6.72 4.35
N LEU A 218 29.08 -7.58 4.32
CA LEU A 218 29.99 -7.76 5.44
C LEU A 218 30.86 -6.52 5.48
N SER A 219 30.39 -5.48 6.16
CA SER A 219 31.29 -4.51 6.76
C SER A 219 31.43 -4.88 8.24
N GLU A 220 32.69 -5.13 8.60
CA GLU A 220 33.18 -5.57 9.88
C GLU A 220 32.53 -4.86 11.07
N ALA A 221 32.35 -5.61 12.17
CA ALA A 221 31.88 -5.18 13.50
C ALA A 221 30.35 -5.00 13.69
N ASN A 222 29.58 -6.08 13.61
CA ASN A 222 28.61 -6.54 14.63
C ASN A 222 27.60 -7.53 14.02
N PRO A 223 27.51 -8.78 14.51
CA PRO A 223 26.60 -9.78 13.96
C PRO A 223 25.20 -9.55 14.53
N LEU A 224 24.40 -8.64 13.94
CA LEU A 224 22.91 -8.61 13.99
C LEU A 224 22.25 -7.34 13.41
N TYR A 225 23.00 -6.38 12.88
CA TYR A 225 22.40 -5.16 12.33
C TYR A 225 22.32 -5.21 10.80
N LEU A 226 21.10 -5.25 10.26
CA LEU A 226 20.81 -4.91 8.87
C LEU A 226 21.42 -3.53 8.59
N GLN A 227 22.44 -3.44 7.74
CA GLN A 227 23.02 -2.15 7.38
C GLN A 227 22.01 -1.34 6.57
N TRP A 228 21.87 -0.11 7.01
CA TRP A 228 20.78 0.78 6.68
C TRP A 228 21.30 1.85 5.72
N PHE A 229 20.66 2.03 4.56
CA PHE A 229 21.07 3.04 3.57
C PHE A 229 20.28 4.34 3.77
N ASP A 230 20.96 5.47 3.68
CA ASP A 230 20.35 6.80 3.73
C ASP A 230 19.49 7.08 2.48
N GLY A 231 18.31 7.67 2.71
CA GLY A 231 17.68 8.52 1.70
C GLY A 231 16.52 7.96 0.87
N GLN A 232 15.65 7.09 1.41
CA GLN A 232 14.34 6.85 0.80
C GLN A 232 13.18 6.95 1.80
N GLN A 233 12.69 8.18 1.95
CA GLN A 233 11.32 8.49 2.39
C GLN A 233 10.44 8.65 1.15
#